data_AF-A0A4Q4ME79-F1
#
_entry.id   AF-A0A4Q4ME79-F1
#
_cell.length_a   1.000
_cell.length_b   1.000
_cell.length_c   1.000
_cell.angle_alpha   90.00
_cell.angle_beta   90.00
_cell.angle_gamma   90.00
#
_symmetry.space_group_name_H-M   'P 1'
#
loop_
_entity.id
_entity.type
_entity.pdbx_description
1 polymer ?
#
loop_
_entity_poly.entity_id
_entity_poly.type
_entity_poly.pdbx_seq_one_letter_code
_entity_poly.pdbx_strand_id
1 'polypeptide(L)'
;MGHGFTAYQIVGQRTTLVVDIKRATSDQSFRQHYLDAHSRRHHGSVILLATRADELNDDGGSTLQLDPVAEENLAPIEEKLADLTSELQAIENEVEANKHDMKRLKSSVQLGSATVEQRSQHDALKAANKVLASRKKATMPLVASLEKERRDVRIACRNRLVAAGMSRMYSHNTGDDAGTASFCVSNRMYMRHRRGYNIISLEKAPTMKLEDTQIPAACRYIAVIPSQGRLAVLEHFVLFKVPMLLSIVQMSCSKSTEARIEHITRIIDKTIKGTEGRVRGVMNKWVKASSNELTSALSSHELQDRFDRNAEKKLEELATINAASHKALVNKRGESGPNSKC
;
A
#
# COMPACT_ATOMS: atom_id res chain seq x y z
N MET A 1 27.99 -20.65 -10.95
CA MET A 1 27.01 -20.34 -12.03
C MET A 1 25.61 -20.54 -11.46
N GLY A 2 25.00 -19.46 -10.94
CA GLY A 2 23.68 -19.54 -10.33
C GLY A 2 22.59 -19.29 -11.36
N HIS A 3 21.67 -20.23 -11.52
CA HIS A 3 20.49 -20.10 -12.37
C HIS A 3 19.68 -18.86 -11.95
N GLY A 4 19.68 -17.84 -12.81
CA GLY A 4 18.74 -16.73 -12.72
C GLY A 4 17.34 -17.27 -12.99
N PHE A 5 16.53 -17.40 -11.95
CA PHE A 5 15.15 -17.82 -12.07
C PHE A 5 14.35 -16.75 -12.83
N THR A 6 14.07 -17.01 -14.11
CA THR A 6 13.08 -16.26 -14.88
C THR A 6 11.78 -17.05 -14.82
N ALA A 7 10.85 -16.63 -13.95
CA ALA A 7 9.53 -17.25 -13.87
C ALA A 7 8.62 -16.63 -14.93
N TYR A 8 8.02 -17.47 -15.76
CA TYR A 8 6.98 -17.08 -16.72
C TYR A 8 5.62 -17.32 -16.10
N GLN A 9 4.84 -16.25 -15.96
CA GLN A 9 3.41 -16.40 -15.68
C GLN A 9 2.63 -15.73 -16.79
N ILE A 10 1.87 -16.54 -17.54
CA ILE A 10 0.93 -16.06 -18.54
C ILE A 10 -0.36 -15.76 -17.79
N VAL A 11 -0.70 -14.48 -17.64
CA VAL A 11 -2.00 -14.05 -17.11
C VAL A 11 -2.80 -13.49 -18.28
N GLY A 12 -3.65 -14.34 -18.87
CA GLY A 12 -4.45 -13.98 -20.05
C GLY A 12 -3.60 -13.73 -21.30
N GLN A 13 -3.83 -12.60 -21.98
CA GLN A 13 -3.10 -12.21 -23.20
C GLN A 13 -1.70 -11.62 -22.93
N ARG A 14 -1.25 -11.48 -21.68
CA ARG A 14 0.05 -10.86 -21.36
C ARG A 14 1.05 -11.83 -20.72
N THR A 15 2.33 -11.54 -20.92
CA THR A 15 3.47 -12.28 -20.37
C THR A 15 4.16 -11.44 -19.31
N THR A 16 4.22 -11.97 -18.08
CA THR A 16 4.95 -11.34 -16.99
C THR A 16 6.35 -11.96 -16.89
N LEU A 17 7.38 -11.12 -16.90
CA LEU A 17 8.78 -11.52 -16.81
C LEU A 17 9.37 -11.02 -15.50
N VAL A 18 10.02 -11.93 -14.77
CA VAL A 18 10.56 -11.67 -13.45
C VAL A 18 12.07 -11.76 -13.48
N VAL A 19 12.75 -10.77 -12.89
CA VAL A 19 14.21 -10.69 -12.77
C VAL A 19 14.61 -10.26 -11.36
N ASP A 20 15.85 -10.51 -10.94
CA ASP A 20 16.43 -9.93 -9.72
C ASP A 20 16.82 -8.47 -9.99
N ILE A 21 16.46 -7.54 -9.09
CA ILE A 21 16.75 -6.11 -9.27
C ILE A 21 18.24 -5.81 -9.53
N LYS A 22 19.15 -6.63 -8.99
CA LYS A 22 20.60 -6.47 -9.17
C LYS A 22 21.06 -6.67 -10.62
N ARG A 23 20.26 -7.39 -11.42
CA ARG A 23 20.60 -7.75 -12.81
C ARG A 23 19.60 -7.21 -13.83
N ALA A 24 18.58 -6.48 -13.39
CA ALA A 24 17.46 -6.09 -14.22
C ALA A 24 17.84 -5.25 -15.46
N THR A 25 18.96 -4.50 -15.40
CA THR A 25 19.44 -3.66 -16.50
C THR A 25 20.62 -4.24 -17.28
N SER A 26 21.32 -5.24 -16.73
CA SER A 26 22.57 -5.80 -17.29
C SER A 26 22.43 -7.23 -17.79
N ASP A 27 21.36 -7.94 -17.43
CA ASP A 27 21.17 -9.34 -17.80
C ASP A 27 20.74 -9.51 -19.27
N GLN A 28 21.65 -10.07 -20.07
CA GLN A 28 21.38 -10.36 -21.48
C GLN A 28 20.30 -11.45 -21.66
N SER A 29 20.18 -12.40 -20.72
CA SER A 29 19.15 -13.44 -20.79
C SER A 29 17.77 -12.84 -20.58
N PHE A 30 17.63 -11.93 -19.60
CA PHE A 30 16.41 -11.17 -19.38
C PHE A 30 16.01 -10.36 -20.61
N ARG A 31 17.00 -9.75 -21.29
CA ARG A 31 16.79 -9.05 -22.55
C ARG A 31 16.22 -9.94 -23.64
N GLN A 32 16.81 -11.11 -23.85
CA GLN A 32 16.33 -12.06 -24.83
C GLN A 32 14.89 -12.51 -24.54
N HIS A 33 14.55 -12.72 -23.26
CA HIS A 33 13.24 -13.18 -22.85
C HIS A 33 12.12 -12.17 -23.09
N TYR A 34 12.35 -10.88 -22.85
CA TYR A 34 11.31 -9.89 -23.18
C TYR A 34 11.21 -9.61 -24.67
N LEU A 35 12.29 -9.75 -25.44
CA LEU A 35 12.24 -9.65 -26.89
C LEU A 35 11.42 -10.78 -27.50
N ASP A 36 11.63 -12.02 -27.04
CA ASP A 36 10.83 -13.18 -27.44
C ASP A 36 9.36 -13.06 -26.96
N ALA A 37 9.13 -12.51 -25.77
CA ALA A 37 7.76 -12.25 -25.31
C ALA A 37 7.05 -11.20 -26.18
N HIS A 38 7.77 -10.13 -26.56
CA HIS A 38 7.25 -9.08 -27.43
C HIS A 38 6.96 -9.59 -28.85
N SER A 39 7.85 -10.40 -29.43
CA SER A 39 7.67 -10.91 -30.80
C SER A 39 6.42 -11.79 -30.96
N ARG A 40 5.98 -12.47 -29.87
CA ARG A 40 4.83 -13.38 -29.92
C ARG A 40 3.48 -12.68 -29.87
N ARG A 41 3.37 -11.51 -29.22
CA ARG A 41 2.07 -10.88 -28.92
C ARG A 41 1.97 -9.40 -29.27
N HIS A 42 3.10 -8.75 -29.59
CA HIS A 42 3.25 -7.33 -29.92
C HIS A 42 2.69 -6.38 -28.85
N HIS A 43 3.12 -5.11 -28.89
CA HIS A 43 2.66 -3.92 -28.14
C HIS A 43 1.91 -4.12 -26.80
N GLY A 44 2.51 -3.68 -25.69
CA GLY A 44 1.85 -3.60 -24.38
C GLY A 44 1.47 -4.95 -23.75
N SER A 45 1.91 -6.07 -24.33
CA SER A 45 1.65 -7.44 -23.86
C SER A 45 2.66 -7.95 -22.84
N VAL A 46 3.73 -7.20 -22.58
CA VAL A 46 4.80 -7.59 -21.66
C VAL A 46 4.75 -6.73 -20.38
N ILE A 47 4.84 -7.39 -19.23
CA ILE A 47 4.99 -6.75 -17.92
C ILE A 47 6.34 -7.17 -17.34
N LEU A 48 7.15 -6.19 -16.91
CA LEU A 48 8.46 -6.44 -16.34
C LEU A 48 8.43 -6.28 -14.82
N LEU A 49 8.92 -7.28 -14.10
CA LEU A 49 8.99 -7.29 -12.63
C LEU A 49 10.43 -7.52 -12.16
N ALA A 50 10.97 -6.56 -11.40
CA ALA A 50 12.21 -6.74 -10.67
C ALA A 50 11.91 -7.12 -9.21
N THR A 51 12.45 -8.23 -8.73
CA THR A 51 12.26 -8.74 -7.36
C THR A 51 13.41 -8.32 -6.44
N ARG A 52 13.23 -8.52 -5.13
CA ARG A 52 14.21 -8.15 -4.08
C ARG A 52 14.51 -6.65 -4.05
N ALA A 53 13.49 -5.85 -4.32
CA ALA A 53 13.58 -4.40 -4.29
C ALA A 53 13.99 -3.84 -2.90
N ASP A 54 13.88 -4.63 -1.83
CA ASP A 54 14.29 -4.26 -0.46
C ASP A 54 15.79 -4.43 -0.17
N GLU A 55 16.54 -5.17 -0.97
CA GLU A 55 17.97 -5.41 -0.71
C GLU A 55 18.82 -4.28 -1.27
N LEU A 56 19.25 -3.31 -0.46
CA LEU A 56 20.27 -2.34 -0.87
C LEU A 56 21.67 -2.96 -0.62
N ASN A 57 22.43 -3.25 -1.68
CA ASN A 57 23.83 -3.65 -1.53
C ASN A 57 24.66 -2.38 -1.30
N ASP A 58 24.86 -1.97 -0.05
CA ASP A 58 25.80 -0.89 0.29
C ASP A 58 27.26 -1.39 0.30
N ASP A 59 27.50 -2.71 0.24
CA ASP A 59 28.84 -3.33 0.37
C ASP A 59 29.76 -3.14 -0.87
N GLY A 60 29.31 -2.42 -1.91
CA GLY A 60 29.91 -2.51 -3.25
C GLY A 60 30.29 -1.20 -3.94
N GLY A 61 30.38 -0.06 -3.24
CA GLY A 61 30.96 1.18 -3.78
C GLY A 61 30.25 1.83 -4.98
N SER A 62 29.17 1.24 -5.51
CA SER A 62 28.36 1.86 -6.55
C SER A 62 27.58 3.01 -5.93
N THR A 63 28.08 4.23 -6.11
CA THR A 63 27.32 5.46 -5.82
C THR A 63 26.02 5.41 -6.59
N LEU A 64 24.92 5.12 -5.87
CA LEU A 64 23.58 5.29 -6.40
C LEU A 64 23.47 6.73 -6.88
N GLN A 65 23.26 6.94 -8.18
CA GLN A 65 22.93 8.27 -8.68
C GLN A 65 21.60 8.65 -8.05
N LEU A 66 21.58 9.71 -7.25
CA LEU A 66 20.35 10.20 -6.65
C LEU A 66 19.61 11.04 -7.68
N ASP A 67 18.28 10.96 -7.66
CA ASP A 67 17.46 11.90 -8.40
C ASP A 67 17.26 13.17 -7.57
N PRO A 68 16.96 14.33 -8.19
CA PRO A 68 16.86 15.60 -7.48
C PRO A 68 15.89 15.57 -6.30
N VAL A 69 14.80 14.80 -6.44
CA VAL A 69 13.80 14.62 -5.38
C VAL A 69 14.36 13.81 -4.21
N ALA A 70 15.19 12.79 -4.45
CA ALA A 70 15.82 12.06 -3.36
C ALA A 70 16.91 12.89 -2.68
N GLU A 71 17.67 13.71 -3.43
CA GLU A 71 18.68 14.62 -2.84
C GLU A 71 18.03 15.63 -1.89
N GLU A 72 16.94 16.27 -2.32
CA GLU A 72 16.19 17.23 -1.50
C GLU A 72 15.64 16.58 -0.21
N ASN A 73 15.16 15.34 -0.30
CA ASN A 73 14.65 14.61 0.87
C ASN A 73 15.76 14.06 1.77
N LEU A 74 16.92 13.71 1.23
CA LEU A 74 18.05 13.14 1.99
C LEU A 74 18.85 14.21 2.72
N ALA A 75 19.06 15.39 2.15
CA ALA A 75 19.83 16.46 2.75
C ALA A 75 19.45 16.78 4.22
N PRO A 76 18.17 17.03 4.57
CA PRO A 76 17.80 17.33 5.95
C PRO A 76 17.91 16.11 6.88
N ILE A 77 17.85 14.89 6.34
CA ILE A 77 18.02 13.65 7.12
C ILE A 77 19.50 13.46 7.44
N GLU A 78 20.39 13.68 6.47
CA GLU A 78 21.83 13.54 6.65
C GLU A 78 22.40 14.60 7.59
N GLU A 79 21.92 15.85 7.51
CA GLU A 79 22.26 16.91 8.46
C GLU A 79 21.87 16.52 9.90
N LYS A 80 20.59 16.13 10.11
CA LYS A 80 20.12 15.70 11.44
C LYS A 80 20.85 14.46 11.97
N LEU A 81 21.19 13.52 11.09
CA LEU A 81 21.99 12.36 11.47
C LEU A 81 23.39 12.77 11.90
N ALA A 82 24.06 13.66 11.14
CA ALA A 82 25.38 14.16 11.50
C ALA A 82 25.36 14.84 12.88
N ASP A 83 24.36 15.66 13.16
CA ASP A 83 24.18 16.33 14.45
C ASP A 83 24.00 15.34 15.61
N LEU A 84 23.08 14.38 15.45
CA LEU A 84 22.79 13.39 16.49
C LEU A 84 23.94 12.40 16.70
N THR A 85 24.65 12.03 15.63
CA THR A 85 25.85 11.19 15.72
C THR A 85 26.99 11.93 16.41
N SER A 86 27.17 13.22 16.11
CA SER A 86 28.13 14.09 16.81
C SER A 86 27.80 14.20 18.31
N GLU A 87 26.52 14.39 18.65
CA GLU A 87 26.04 14.40 20.04
C GLU A 87 26.30 13.07 20.76
N LEU A 88 26.01 11.94 20.11
CA LEU A 88 26.28 10.61 20.67
C LEU A 88 27.78 10.38 20.89
N GLN A 89 28.63 10.81 19.96
CA GLN A 89 30.09 10.72 20.10
C GLN A 89 30.60 11.59 21.25
N ALA A 90 30.06 12.80 21.40
CA ALA A 90 30.39 13.68 22.52
C ALA A 90 30.01 13.04 23.87
N ILE A 91 28.81 12.46 23.96
CA ILE A 91 28.35 11.72 25.15
C ILE A 91 29.26 10.53 25.45
N GLU A 92 29.68 9.76 24.43
CA GLU A 92 30.59 8.63 24.63
C GLU A 92 31.96 9.06 25.13
N ASN A 93 32.53 10.12 24.54
CA ASN A 93 33.81 10.69 24.95
C ASN A 93 33.75 11.19 26.41
N GLU A 94 32.66 11.87 26.79
CA GLU A 94 32.45 12.37 28.16
C GLU A 94 32.27 11.24 29.18
N VAL A 95 31.50 10.20 28.83
CA VAL A 95 31.33 9.01 29.68
C VAL A 95 32.68 8.30 29.88
N GLU A 96 33.50 8.20 28.84
CA GLU A 96 34.80 7.54 28.94
C GLU A 96 35.81 8.37 29.76
N ALA A 97 35.81 9.69 29.59
CA ALA A 97 36.58 10.61 30.44
C ALA A 97 36.17 10.48 31.93
N ASN A 98 34.86 10.49 32.21
CA ASN A 98 34.34 10.32 33.56
C ASN A 98 34.71 8.96 34.16
N LYS A 99 34.75 7.88 33.37
CA LYS A 99 35.21 6.56 33.84
C LYS A 99 36.68 6.58 34.22
N HIS A 100 37.53 7.25 33.43
CA HIS A 100 38.95 7.38 33.74
C HIS A 100 39.17 8.15 35.06
N ASP A 101 38.44 9.24 35.27
CA ASP A 101 38.51 10.04 36.50
C ASP A 101 37.95 9.29 37.71
N MET A 102 36.82 8.59 37.55
CA MET A 102 36.29 7.70 38.60
C MET A 102 37.30 6.61 38.98
N LYS A 103 38.04 6.04 38.02
CA LYS A 103 39.08 5.02 38.29
C LYS A 103 40.24 5.61 39.11
N ARG A 104 40.68 6.83 38.79
CA ARG A 104 41.73 7.56 39.55
C ARG A 104 41.28 7.86 40.98
N LEU A 105 40.06 8.36 41.16
CA LEU A 105 39.48 8.64 42.48
C LEU A 105 39.26 7.36 43.30
N LYS A 106 38.89 6.25 42.67
CA LYS A 106 38.69 4.97 43.36
C LYS A 106 40.01 4.42 43.93
N SER A 107 41.12 4.57 43.21
CA SER A 107 42.45 4.18 43.72
C SER A 107 42.89 5.01 44.94
N SER A 108 42.59 6.31 44.99
CA SER A 108 42.92 7.14 46.16
C SER A 108 42.04 6.81 47.37
N VAL A 109 40.77 6.44 47.15
CA VAL A 109 39.86 5.99 48.21
C VAL A 109 40.28 4.65 48.81
N GLN A 110 40.77 3.70 48.02
CA GLN A 110 41.24 2.40 48.50
C GLN A 110 42.53 2.46 49.33
N LEU A 111 43.40 3.46 49.09
CA LEU A 111 44.59 3.68 49.91
C LEU A 111 44.32 4.38 51.26
N GLY A 112 43.06 4.68 51.60
CA GLY A 112 42.68 5.30 52.86
C GLY A 112 43.01 6.81 52.96
N SER A 113 43.54 7.42 51.90
CA SER A 113 43.94 8.83 51.86
C SER A 113 42.88 9.77 51.25
N ALA A 114 41.65 9.30 51.05
CA ALA A 114 40.62 10.10 50.36
C ALA A 114 39.99 11.16 51.27
N THR A 115 40.06 12.40 50.81
CA THR A 115 39.34 13.53 51.40
C THR A 115 37.83 13.42 51.14
N VAL A 116 37.01 14.08 51.99
CA VAL A 116 35.54 14.13 51.84
C VAL A 116 35.15 14.65 50.44
N GLU A 117 35.90 15.61 49.91
CA GLU A 117 35.73 16.21 48.59
C GLU A 117 35.89 15.20 47.45
N GLN A 118 36.84 14.27 47.53
CA GLN A 118 37.06 13.23 46.51
C GLN A 118 35.90 12.23 46.44
N ARG A 119 35.25 11.94 47.59
CA ARG A 119 34.05 11.09 47.62
C ARG A 119 32.86 11.81 46.98
N SER A 120 32.67 13.09 47.30
CA SER A 120 31.63 13.93 46.69
C SER A 120 31.82 14.07 45.18
N GLN A 121 33.05 14.24 44.69
CA GLN A 121 33.37 14.29 43.25
C GLN A 121 33.04 12.97 42.54
N HIS A 122 33.39 11.83 43.14
CA HIS A 122 33.06 10.52 42.58
C HIS A 122 31.54 10.30 42.45
N ASP A 123 30.76 10.71 43.46
CA ASP A 123 29.30 10.60 43.42
C ASP A 123 28.67 11.57 42.41
N ALA A 124 29.23 12.77 42.25
CA ALA A 124 28.82 13.73 41.23
C ALA A 124 29.06 13.18 39.81
N LEU A 125 30.23 12.59 39.54
CA LEU A 125 30.54 11.95 38.25
C LEU A 125 29.60 10.77 37.95
N LYS A 126 29.26 9.98 38.98
CA LYS A 126 28.29 8.89 38.86
C LYS A 126 26.89 9.41 38.52
N ALA A 127 26.46 10.51 39.14
CA ALA A 127 25.19 11.16 38.83
C ALA A 127 25.17 11.74 37.40
N ALA A 128 26.25 12.41 36.97
CA ALA A 128 26.41 12.93 35.62
C ALA A 128 26.33 11.80 34.57
N ASN A 129 27.04 10.69 34.79
CA ASN A 129 26.97 9.52 33.91
C ASN A 129 25.56 8.92 33.82
N LYS A 130 24.76 8.96 34.90
CA LYS A 130 23.37 8.51 34.87
C LYS A 130 22.49 9.41 33.99
N VAL A 131 22.73 10.72 34.02
CA VAL A 131 22.05 11.68 33.14
C VAL A 131 22.45 11.45 31.68
N LEU A 132 23.75 11.32 31.39
CA LEU A 132 24.28 11.04 30.06
C LEU A 132 23.75 9.71 29.49
N ALA A 133 23.68 8.66 30.30
CA ALA A 133 23.09 7.38 29.88
C ALA A 133 21.59 7.51 29.54
N SER A 134 20.86 8.33 30.29
CA SER A 134 19.43 8.59 30.03
C SER A 134 19.25 9.37 28.72
N ARG A 135 20.11 10.37 28.48
CA ARG A 135 20.15 11.13 27.22
C ARG A 135 20.49 10.25 26.02
N LYS A 136 21.56 9.45 26.12
CA LYS A 136 21.94 8.45 25.10
C LYS A 136 20.78 7.51 24.75
N LYS A 137 20.06 7.01 25.77
CA LYS A 137 18.90 6.13 25.58
C LYS A 137 17.74 6.82 24.85
N ALA A 138 17.59 8.14 24.98
CA ALA A 138 16.58 8.92 24.26
C ALA A 138 17.02 9.25 22.81
N THR A 139 18.32 9.50 22.59
CA THR A 139 18.88 9.86 21.27
C THR A 139 19.02 8.65 20.34
N MET A 140 19.43 7.48 20.84
CA MET A 140 19.58 6.25 20.04
C MET A 140 18.36 5.86 19.16
N PRO A 141 17.11 5.86 19.67
CA PRO A 141 15.96 5.50 18.84
C PRO A 141 15.68 6.54 17.73
N LEU A 142 16.04 7.82 17.94
CA LEU A 142 15.91 8.86 16.92
C LEU A 142 16.87 8.62 15.76
N VAL A 143 18.13 8.29 16.07
CA VAL A 143 19.12 7.91 15.05
C VAL A 143 18.66 6.69 14.27
N ALA A 144 18.20 5.62 14.95
CA ALA A 144 17.69 4.43 14.29
C ALA A 144 16.48 4.71 13.38
N SER A 145 15.61 5.65 13.78
CA SER A 145 14.47 6.08 12.96
C SER A 145 14.92 6.84 11.71
N LEU A 146 15.87 7.77 11.84
CA LEU A 146 16.40 8.55 10.72
C LEU A 146 17.22 7.69 9.75
N GLU A 147 18.01 6.74 10.26
CA GLU A 147 18.72 5.77 9.42
C GLU A 147 17.76 4.90 8.61
N LYS A 148 16.62 4.53 9.21
CA LYS A 148 15.56 3.82 8.50
C LYS A 148 14.97 4.70 7.40
N GLU A 149 14.62 5.94 7.70
CA GLU A 149 14.07 6.87 6.72
C GLU A 149 15.04 7.12 5.56
N ARG A 150 16.33 7.33 5.86
CA ARG A 150 17.42 7.42 4.88
C ARG A 150 17.45 6.20 3.97
N ARG A 151 17.36 4.99 4.54
CA ARG A 151 17.36 3.73 3.79
C ARG A 151 16.12 3.62 2.90
N ASP A 152 14.95 3.95 3.43
CA ASP A 152 13.68 3.92 2.70
C ASP A 152 13.75 4.83 1.45
N VAL A 153 14.25 6.07 1.58
CA VAL A 153 14.41 7.01 0.46
C VAL A 153 15.39 6.48 -0.59
N ARG A 154 16.55 5.94 -0.18
CA ARG A 154 17.54 5.36 -1.11
C ARG A 154 16.98 4.15 -1.87
N ILE A 155 16.22 3.28 -1.19
CA ILE A 155 15.55 2.15 -1.82
C ILE A 155 14.53 2.64 -2.85
N ALA A 156 13.68 3.60 -2.48
CA ALA A 156 12.66 4.16 -3.38
C ALA A 156 13.28 4.84 -4.62
N CYS A 157 14.36 5.60 -4.44
CA CYS A 157 15.13 6.18 -5.53
C CYS A 157 15.65 5.11 -6.50
N ARG A 158 16.36 4.10 -5.98
CA ARG A 158 16.87 2.99 -6.79
C ARG A 158 15.77 2.28 -7.56
N ASN A 159 14.66 1.97 -6.90
CA ASN A 159 13.55 1.26 -7.52
C ASN A 159 12.95 2.05 -8.69
N ARG A 160 12.85 3.38 -8.56
CA ARG A 160 12.42 4.27 -9.65
C ARG A 160 13.41 4.25 -10.81
N LEU A 161 14.71 4.35 -10.53
CA LEU A 161 15.75 4.32 -11.56
C LEU A 161 15.81 2.98 -12.30
N VAL A 162 15.73 1.86 -11.58
CA VAL A 162 15.73 0.52 -12.18
C VAL A 162 14.47 0.32 -13.02
N ALA A 163 13.29 0.67 -12.52
CA ALA A 163 12.05 0.58 -13.30
C ALA A 163 12.13 1.43 -14.58
N ALA A 164 12.55 2.70 -14.48
CA ALA A 164 12.73 3.57 -15.63
C ALA A 164 13.80 3.04 -16.60
N GLY A 165 14.87 2.42 -16.10
CA GLY A 165 15.91 1.77 -16.89
C GLY A 165 15.38 0.55 -17.65
N MET A 166 14.61 -0.31 -16.99
CA MET A 166 13.95 -1.47 -17.61
C MET A 166 12.98 -1.04 -18.70
N SER A 167 12.14 -0.04 -18.42
CA SER A 167 11.17 0.48 -19.39
C SER A 167 11.86 1.09 -20.62
N ARG A 168 12.89 1.93 -20.40
CA ARG A 168 13.70 2.49 -21.50
C ARG A 168 14.41 1.43 -22.32
N MET A 169 15.03 0.45 -21.67
CA MET A 169 15.72 -0.65 -22.33
C MET A 169 14.74 -1.52 -23.15
N TYR A 170 13.53 -1.75 -22.64
CA TYR A 170 12.48 -2.42 -23.39
C TYR A 170 12.11 -1.62 -24.64
N SER A 171 11.65 -0.37 -24.49
CA SER A 171 11.20 0.47 -25.61
C SER A 171 12.28 0.65 -26.67
N HIS A 172 13.53 0.87 -26.26
CA HIS A 172 14.66 0.99 -27.20
C HIS A 172 14.90 -0.29 -28.00
N ASN A 173 14.74 -1.46 -27.37
CA ASN A 173 15.04 -2.74 -28.00
C ASN A 173 13.87 -3.33 -28.80
N THR A 174 12.63 -2.97 -28.47
CA THR A 174 11.43 -3.46 -29.16
C THR A 174 10.85 -2.47 -30.16
N GLY A 175 11.18 -1.18 -30.06
CA GLY A 175 10.51 -0.12 -30.81
C GLY A 175 9.05 0.08 -30.39
N ASP A 176 8.67 -0.39 -29.19
CA ASP A 176 7.29 -0.28 -28.69
C ASP A 176 7.03 1.11 -28.08
N ASP A 177 6.33 1.95 -28.85
CA ASP A 177 5.95 3.32 -28.48
C ASP A 177 5.01 3.38 -27.27
N ALA A 178 4.20 2.33 -27.05
CA ALA A 178 3.31 2.24 -25.90
C ALA A 178 4.07 1.98 -24.59
N GLY A 179 5.32 1.52 -24.70
CA GLY A 179 6.16 1.15 -23.57
C GLY A 179 5.71 -0.11 -22.84
N THR A 180 6.42 -0.43 -21.75
CA THR A 180 6.08 -1.55 -20.86
C THR A 180 5.87 -1.08 -19.43
N ALA A 181 4.95 -1.74 -18.73
CA ALA A 181 4.77 -1.57 -17.30
C ALA A 181 5.88 -2.32 -16.56
N SER A 182 6.76 -1.56 -15.92
CA SER A 182 7.89 -2.06 -15.12
C SER A 182 7.67 -1.77 -13.64
N PHE A 183 7.75 -2.79 -12.79
CA PHE A 183 7.61 -2.62 -11.34
C PHE A 183 8.79 -3.26 -10.60
N CYS A 184 9.29 -2.60 -9.56
CA CYS A 184 10.27 -3.15 -8.62
C CYS A 184 9.54 -3.59 -7.35
N VAL A 185 9.41 -4.90 -7.14
CA VAL A 185 8.60 -5.50 -6.09
C VAL A 185 9.42 -6.14 -4.97
N SER A 186 8.92 -6.01 -3.73
CA SER A 186 9.44 -6.76 -2.58
C SER A 186 8.33 -7.55 -1.89
N ASN A 187 8.28 -8.85 -2.18
CA ASN A 187 7.34 -9.76 -1.51
C ASN A 187 7.61 -9.87 0.00
N ARG A 188 8.89 -9.82 0.39
CA ARG A 188 9.30 -9.89 1.80
C ARG A 188 8.70 -8.75 2.61
N MET A 189 8.78 -7.52 2.09
CA MET A 189 8.26 -6.33 2.78
C MET A 189 6.73 -6.27 2.75
N TYR A 190 6.12 -6.59 1.61
CA TYR A 190 4.67 -6.66 1.50
C TYR A 190 4.04 -7.68 2.47
N MET A 191 4.63 -8.87 2.59
CA MET A 191 4.15 -9.88 3.52
C MET A 191 4.34 -9.49 4.98
N ARG A 192 5.36 -8.68 5.32
CA ARG A 192 5.51 -8.10 6.66
C ARG A 192 4.39 -7.11 6.97
N HIS A 193 4.07 -6.21 6.03
CA HIS A 193 2.93 -5.29 6.17
C HIS A 193 1.62 -6.07 6.36
N ARG A 194 1.39 -7.11 5.55
CA ARG A 194 0.16 -7.93 5.62
C ARG A 194 0.01 -8.70 6.93
N ARG A 195 1.10 -9.15 7.55
CA ARG A 195 1.09 -9.88 8.82
C ARG A 195 0.86 -8.96 10.02
N GLY A 196 1.03 -7.65 9.85
CA GLY A 196 1.19 -6.71 10.95
C GLY A 196 2.58 -6.82 11.57
N TYR A 197 3.10 -5.69 12.04
CA TYR A 197 4.39 -5.62 12.74
C TYR A 197 4.26 -4.77 13.99
N ASN A 198 5.08 -5.07 14.99
CA ASN A 198 5.15 -4.26 16.19
C ASN A 198 5.98 -3.00 15.91
N ILE A 199 5.38 -1.82 16.06
CA ILE A 199 6.01 -0.52 15.85
C ILE A 199 7.18 -0.31 16.83
N ILE A 200 7.13 -0.96 17.99
CA ILE A 200 8.16 -0.86 19.05
C ILE A 200 9.43 -1.65 18.66
N SER A 201 9.29 -2.70 17.83
CA SER A 201 10.42 -3.52 17.39
C SER A 201 10.95 -3.02 16.04
N LEU A 202 11.92 -2.10 16.09
CA LEU A 202 12.57 -1.51 14.91
C LEU A 202 13.16 -2.57 13.97
N GLU A 203 13.71 -3.67 14.48
CA GLU A 203 14.29 -4.76 13.67
C GLU A 203 13.26 -5.51 12.82
N LYS A 204 12.04 -5.67 13.35
CA LYS A 204 10.95 -6.38 12.65
C LYS A 204 10.11 -5.45 11.78
N ALA A 205 10.30 -4.14 11.92
CA ALA A 205 9.62 -3.16 11.10
C ALA A 205 10.01 -3.32 9.61
N PRO A 206 9.08 -3.10 8.68
CA PRO A 206 9.39 -3.05 7.25
C PRO A 206 10.37 -1.92 6.93
N THR A 207 11.31 -2.18 6.02
CA THR A 207 12.33 -1.23 5.53
C THR A 207 11.87 -0.46 4.30
N MET A 208 10.57 -0.40 4.07
CA MET A 208 9.94 0.41 3.02
C MET A 208 8.46 0.55 3.33
N LYS A 209 7.84 1.62 2.83
CA LYS A 209 6.39 1.83 2.92
C LYS A 209 5.65 0.81 2.06
N LEU A 210 4.36 0.62 2.32
CA LEU A 210 3.55 -0.37 1.61
C LEU A 210 3.47 -0.05 0.11
N GLU A 211 3.37 1.23 -0.21
CA GLU A 211 3.29 1.77 -1.57
C GLU A 211 4.59 1.52 -2.34
N ASP A 212 5.73 1.68 -1.65
CA ASP A 212 7.07 1.47 -2.21
C ASP A 212 7.38 -0.01 -2.50
N THR A 213 6.62 -0.95 -1.93
CA THR A 213 6.70 -2.37 -2.30
C THR A 213 6.24 -2.64 -3.73
N GLN A 214 5.49 -1.71 -4.35
CA GLN A 214 4.89 -1.78 -5.69
C GLN A 214 4.00 -3.00 -5.98
N ILE A 215 3.80 -3.91 -5.02
CA ILE A 215 2.91 -5.06 -5.17
C ILE A 215 1.46 -4.61 -5.32
N PRO A 216 0.92 -3.69 -4.48
CA PRO A 216 -0.42 -3.16 -4.70
C PRO A 216 -0.57 -2.48 -6.06
N ALA A 217 0.44 -1.75 -6.53
CA ALA A 217 0.43 -1.09 -7.83
C ALA A 217 0.42 -2.11 -8.98
N ALA A 218 1.27 -3.14 -8.93
CA ALA A 218 1.31 -4.22 -9.90
C ALA A 218 -0.02 -5.00 -9.92
N CYS A 219 -0.60 -5.32 -8.75
CA CYS A 219 -1.90 -5.98 -8.66
C CYS A 219 -3.02 -5.13 -9.25
N ARG A 220 -3.07 -3.83 -8.94
CA ARG A 220 -4.05 -2.89 -9.54
C ARG A 220 -3.88 -2.83 -11.05
N TYR A 221 -2.65 -2.74 -11.54
CA TYR A 221 -2.37 -2.74 -12.97
C TYR A 221 -2.92 -4.00 -13.63
N ILE A 222 -2.59 -5.19 -13.09
CA ILE A 222 -3.07 -6.47 -13.61
C ILE A 222 -4.59 -6.56 -13.58
N ALA A 223 -5.23 -6.09 -12.51
CA ALA A 223 -6.68 -6.11 -12.35
C ALA A 223 -7.41 -5.18 -13.35
N VAL A 224 -6.77 -4.11 -13.82
CA VAL A 224 -7.33 -3.15 -14.79
C VAL A 224 -7.21 -3.65 -16.24
N ILE A 225 -6.31 -4.59 -16.54
CA ILE A 225 -6.10 -5.07 -17.93
C ILE A 225 -7.40 -5.58 -18.58
N PRO A 226 -8.23 -6.43 -17.92
CA PRO A 226 -9.46 -6.93 -18.54
C PRO A 226 -10.52 -5.83 -18.78
N SER A 227 -10.50 -4.74 -18.01
CA SER A 227 -11.47 -3.66 -18.17
C SER A 227 -11.14 -2.72 -19.33
N GLN A 228 -9.84 -2.56 -19.67
CA GLN A 228 -9.41 -1.73 -20.81
C GLN A 228 -10.03 -2.20 -22.13
N GLY A 229 -10.07 -3.52 -22.39
CA GLY A 229 -10.67 -4.05 -23.61
C GLY A 229 -12.18 -3.77 -23.70
N ARG A 230 -12.90 -3.87 -22.58
CA ARG A 230 -14.34 -3.57 -22.54
C ARG A 230 -14.61 -2.07 -22.71
N LEU A 231 -13.78 -1.22 -22.11
CA LEU A 231 -13.88 0.22 -22.28
C LEU A 231 -13.58 0.65 -23.71
N ALA A 232 -12.53 0.10 -24.34
CA ALA A 232 -12.21 0.41 -25.74
C ALA A 232 -13.34 -0.01 -26.70
N VAL A 233 -13.98 -1.17 -26.45
CA VAL A 233 -15.17 -1.58 -27.21
C VAL A 233 -16.31 -0.59 -27.00
N LEU A 234 -16.60 -0.21 -25.75
CA LEU A 234 -17.64 0.76 -25.45
C LEU A 234 -17.37 2.12 -26.12
N GLU A 235 -16.14 2.61 -26.03
CA GLU A 235 -15.70 3.85 -26.67
C GLU A 235 -15.86 3.78 -28.18
N HIS A 236 -15.49 2.66 -28.82
CA HIS A 236 -15.74 2.45 -30.25
C HIS A 236 -17.23 2.51 -30.60
N PHE A 237 -18.08 1.91 -29.76
CA PHE A 237 -19.53 1.98 -29.95
C PHE A 237 -20.05 3.42 -29.83
N VAL A 238 -19.61 4.16 -28.83
CA VAL A 238 -20.05 5.53 -28.55
C VAL A 238 -19.54 6.52 -29.60
N LEU A 239 -18.25 6.47 -29.95
CA LEU A 239 -17.64 7.46 -30.85
C LEU A 239 -17.90 7.18 -32.34
N PHE A 240 -18.01 5.91 -32.74
CA PHE A 240 -18.12 5.56 -34.16
C PHE A 240 -19.45 4.93 -34.53
N LYS A 241 -19.89 3.90 -33.79
CA LYS A 241 -21.10 3.13 -34.19
C LYS A 241 -22.39 3.92 -33.98
N VAL A 242 -22.54 4.60 -32.85
CA VAL A 242 -23.75 5.38 -32.55
C VAL A 242 -23.90 6.55 -33.54
N PRO A 243 -22.89 7.39 -33.78
CA PRO A 243 -22.99 8.45 -34.79
C PRO A 243 -23.24 7.91 -36.19
N MET A 244 -22.57 6.83 -36.61
CA MET A 244 -22.80 6.19 -37.90
C MET A 244 -24.25 5.74 -38.06
N LEU A 245 -24.83 5.08 -37.05
CA LEU A 245 -26.23 4.65 -37.07
C LEU A 245 -27.18 5.87 -37.13
N LEU A 246 -26.92 6.91 -36.36
CA LEU A 246 -27.71 8.14 -36.39
C LEU A 246 -27.63 8.82 -37.76
N SER A 247 -26.46 8.87 -38.39
CA SER A 247 -26.29 9.39 -39.76
C SER A 247 -27.01 8.54 -40.80
N ILE A 248 -27.00 7.21 -40.68
CA ILE A 248 -27.77 6.31 -41.56
C ILE A 248 -29.27 6.56 -41.41
N VAL A 249 -29.77 6.71 -40.18
CA VAL A 249 -31.16 7.05 -39.90
C VAL A 249 -31.51 8.41 -40.50
N GLN A 250 -30.69 9.44 -40.25
CA GLN A 250 -30.88 10.78 -40.78
C GLN A 250 -30.91 10.79 -42.32
N MET A 251 -29.96 10.11 -42.98
CA MET A 251 -29.95 10.00 -44.45
C MET A 251 -31.17 9.22 -44.97
N SER A 252 -31.61 8.18 -44.26
CA SER A 252 -32.81 7.42 -44.59
C SER A 252 -34.09 8.25 -44.45
N CYS A 253 -34.12 9.20 -43.51
CA CYS A 253 -35.22 10.15 -43.33
C CYS A 253 -35.14 11.34 -44.30
N SER A 254 -33.96 11.67 -44.84
CA SER A 254 -33.74 12.87 -45.64
C SER A 254 -34.17 12.76 -47.12
N LYS A 255 -34.55 11.57 -47.62
CA LYS A 255 -34.91 11.38 -49.04
C LYS A 255 -36.17 10.54 -49.33
N SER A 256 -37.10 10.36 -48.39
CA SER A 256 -38.31 9.56 -48.68
C SER A 256 -39.59 10.10 -48.04
N THR A 257 -40.64 10.06 -48.85
CA THR A 257 -42.07 10.26 -48.54
C THR A 257 -42.49 9.82 -47.13
N GLU A 258 -43.40 10.59 -46.51
CA GLU A 258 -43.94 10.45 -45.14
C GLU A 258 -44.15 9.00 -44.65
N ALA A 259 -44.60 8.11 -45.54
CA ALA A 259 -44.81 6.69 -45.23
C ALA A 259 -43.56 5.95 -44.70
N ARG A 260 -42.35 6.38 -45.09
CA ARG A 260 -41.09 5.75 -44.63
C ARG A 260 -40.62 6.32 -43.29
N ILE A 261 -40.94 7.58 -42.98
CA ILE A 261 -40.69 8.17 -41.66
C ILE A 261 -41.55 7.46 -40.62
N GLU A 262 -42.84 7.25 -40.90
CA GLU A 262 -43.73 6.53 -39.99
C GLU A 262 -43.24 5.09 -39.73
N HIS A 263 -42.75 4.40 -40.76
CA HIS A 263 -42.17 3.07 -40.63
C HIS A 263 -40.88 3.06 -39.78
N ILE A 264 -39.99 4.03 -39.97
CA ILE A 264 -38.76 4.16 -39.17
C ILE A 264 -39.11 4.47 -37.71
N THR A 265 -40.02 5.41 -37.44
CA THR A 265 -40.49 5.73 -36.09
C THR A 265 -41.10 4.49 -35.43
N ARG A 266 -41.88 3.69 -36.16
CA ARG A 266 -42.48 2.45 -35.64
C ARG A 266 -41.43 1.40 -35.29
N ILE A 267 -40.33 1.29 -36.05
CA ILE A 267 -39.19 0.41 -35.72
C ILE A 267 -38.47 0.92 -34.47
N ILE A 268 -38.24 2.23 -34.37
CA ILE A 268 -37.58 2.86 -33.22
C ILE A 268 -38.41 2.61 -31.96
N ASP A 269 -39.71 2.90 -31.99
CA ASP A 269 -40.62 2.67 -30.87
C ASP A 269 -40.68 1.21 -30.44
N LYS A 270 -40.69 0.27 -31.41
CA LYS A 270 -40.64 -1.16 -31.12
C LYS A 270 -39.35 -1.55 -30.41
N THR A 271 -38.24 -0.93 -30.80
CA THR A 271 -36.92 -1.17 -30.22
C THR A 271 -36.81 -0.56 -28.81
N ILE A 272 -37.33 0.66 -28.62
CA ILE A 272 -37.42 1.32 -27.31
C ILE A 272 -38.24 0.45 -26.35
N LYS A 273 -39.47 0.06 -26.73
CA LYS A 273 -40.33 -0.81 -25.92
C LYS A 273 -39.69 -2.17 -25.61
N GLY A 274 -39.00 -2.77 -26.59
CA GLY A 274 -38.23 -4.00 -26.38
C GLY A 274 -37.08 -3.84 -25.38
N THR A 275 -36.39 -2.70 -25.42
CA THR A 275 -35.29 -2.39 -24.51
C THR A 275 -35.79 -2.10 -23.10
N GLU A 276 -36.86 -1.30 -22.97
CA GLU A 276 -37.56 -1.08 -21.70
C GLU A 276 -38.04 -2.40 -21.07
N GLY A 277 -38.57 -3.31 -21.89
CA GLY A 277 -38.96 -4.65 -21.45
C GLY A 277 -37.79 -5.46 -20.91
N ARG A 278 -36.63 -5.42 -21.57
CA ARG A 278 -35.41 -6.09 -21.10
C ARG A 278 -34.86 -5.48 -19.81
N VAL A 279 -34.81 -4.14 -19.72
CA VAL A 279 -34.38 -3.42 -18.52
C VAL A 279 -35.29 -3.75 -17.34
N ARG A 280 -36.60 -3.69 -17.54
CA ARG A 280 -37.59 -4.07 -16.52
C ARG A 280 -37.47 -5.54 -16.12
N GLY A 281 -37.19 -6.43 -17.08
CA GLY A 281 -36.93 -7.85 -16.80
C GLY A 281 -35.70 -8.08 -15.93
N VAL A 282 -34.60 -7.36 -16.17
CA VAL A 282 -33.40 -7.41 -15.33
C VAL A 282 -33.68 -6.82 -13.95
N MET A 283 -34.37 -5.69 -13.87
CA MET A 283 -34.77 -5.05 -12.61
C MET A 283 -35.61 -6.00 -11.76
N ASN A 284 -36.63 -6.65 -12.36
CA ASN A 284 -37.49 -7.59 -11.66
C ASN A 284 -36.74 -8.84 -11.19
N LYS A 285 -35.78 -9.35 -11.98
CA LYS A 285 -34.92 -10.46 -11.56
C LYS A 285 -34.06 -10.06 -10.36
N TRP A 286 -33.49 -8.86 -10.38
CA TRP A 286 -32.69 -8.35 -9.28
C TRP A 286 -33.52 -8.15 -8.01
N VAL A 287 -34.66 -7.45 -8.11
CA VAL A 287 -35.59 -7.27 -6.97
C VAL A 287 -36.05 -8.62 -6.41
N LYS A 288 -36.38 -9.59 -7.27
CA LYS A 288 -36.80 -10.93 -6.82
C LYS A 288 -35.64 -11.69 -6.16
N ALA A 289 -34.43 -11.62 -6.71
CA ALA A 289 -33.26 -12.27 -6.12
C ALA A 289 -32.91 -11.65 -4.76
N SER A 290 -32.82 -10.32 -4.68
CA SER A 290 -32.51 -9.61 -3.44
C SER A 290 -33.61 -9.74 -2.40
N SER A 291 -34.89 -9.70 -2.79
CA SER A 291 -36.01 -9.95 -1.87
C SER A 291 -35.97 -11.37 -1.33
N ASN A 292 -35.74 -12.37 -2.18
CA ASN A 292 -35.65 -13.76 -1.74
C ASN A 292 -34.46 -13.99 -0.81
N GLU A 293 -33.30 -13.38 -1.10
CA GLU A 293 -32.11 -13.43 -0.25
C GLU A 293 -32.39 -12.80 1.11
N LEU A 294 -33.01 -11.60 1.13
CA LEU A 294 -33.37 -10.90 2.36
C LEU A 294 -34.41 -11.69 3.18
N THR A 295 -35.45 -12.23 2.53
CA THR A 295 -36.43 -13.10 3.19
C THR A 295 -35.79 -14.37 3.73
N SER A 296 -34.89 -15.00 2.98
CA SER A 296 -34.18 -16.20 3.45
C SER A 296 -33.25 -15.92 4.62
N ALA A 297 -32.60 -14.76 4.64
CA ALA A 297 -31.76 -14.32 5.75
C ALA A 297 -32.63 -14.00 6.99
N LEU A 298 -33.74 -13.28 6.82
CA LEU A 298 -34.65 -12.94 7.91
C LEU A 298 -35.40 -14.16 8.46
N SER A 299 -35.67 -15.17 7.63
CA SER A 299 -36.26 -16.45 8.04
C SER A 299 -35.22 -17.47 8.53
N SER A 300 -33.95 -17.09 8.63
CA SER A 300 -32.92 -18.00 9.16
C SER A 300 -33.10 -18.19 10.66
N HIS A 301 -33.12 -19.46 11.09
CA HIS A 301 -33.28 -19.85 12.48
C HIS A 301 -32.17 -19.23 13.37
N GLU A 302 -30.97 -19.05 12.83
CA GLU A 302 -29.85 -18.44 13.56
C GLU A 302 -30.08 -16.96 13.91
N LEU A 303 -30.71 -16.18 13.02
CA LEU A 303 -31.05 -14.79 13.29
C LEU A 303 -32.22 -14.69 14.26
N GLN A 304 -33.21 -15.58 14.12
CA GLN A 304 -34.33 -15.67 15.05
C GLN A 304 -33.85 -16.03 16.46
N ASP A 305 -32.98 -17.05 16.61
CA ASP A 305 -32.40 -17.45 17.89
C ASP A 305 -31.55 -16.35 18.54
N ARG A 306 -30.87 -15.52 17.73
CA ARG A 306 -30.10 -14.37 18.23
C ARG A 306 -31.02 -13.24 18.67
N PHE A 307 -32.10 -13.00 17.93
CA PHE A 307 -33.11 -12.03 18.29
C PHE A 307 -33.79 -12.43 19.60
N ASP A 308 -34.25 -13.68 19.70
CA ASP A 308 -34.93 -14.21 20.88
C ASP A 308 -34.02 -14.17 22.11
N ARG A 309 -32.75 -14.61 21.99
CA ARG A 309 -31.76 -14.49 23.08
C ARG A 309 -31.51 -13.05 23.53
N ASN A 310 -31.44 -12.10 22.61
CA ASN A 310 -31.25 -10.69 22.94
C ASN A 310 -32.52 -10.07 23.54
N ALA A 311 -33.70 -10.49 23.07
CA ALA A 311 -34.99 -10.07 23.60
C ALA A 311 -35.19 -10.59 25.01
N GLU A 312 -34.89 -11.86 25.28
CA GLU A 312 -34.89 -12.46 26.63
C GLU A 312 -33.97 -11.68 27.57
N LYS A 313 -32.73 -11.43 27.17
CA LYS A 313 -31.77 -10.65 27.96
C LYS A 313 -32.29 -9.24 28.26
N LYS A 314 -32.92 -8.58 27.29
CA LYS A 314 -33.51 -7.24 27.49
C LYS A 314 -34.75 -7.28 28.37
N LEU A 315 -35.56 -8.33 28.29
CA LEU A 315 -36.71 -8.54 29.18
C LEU A 315 -36.26 -8.81 30.62
N GLU A 316 -35.18 -9.57 30.82
CA GLU A 316 -34.56 -9.76 32.14
C GLU A 316 -34.01 -8.45 32.70
N GLU A 317 -33.30 -7.65 31.88
CA GLU A 317 -32.84 -6.31 32.25
C GLU A 317 -34.03 -5.43 32.68
N LEU A 318 -35.12 -5.43 31.91
CA LEU A 318 -36.34 -4.68 32.23
C LEU A 318 -37.04 -5.19 33.51
N ALA A 319 -37.02 -6.50 33.78
CA ALA A 319 -37.63 -7.09 34.97
C ALA A 319 -36.95 -6.64 36.27
N THR A 320 -35.67 -6.26 36.21
CA THR A 320 -34.90 -5.76 37.37
C THR A 320 -35.07 -4.26 37.63
N ILE A 321 -35.83 -3.54 36.82
CA ILE A 321 -36.00 -2.09 36.93
C ILE A 321 -37.01 -1.74 38.03
N ASN A 322 -36.62 -0.82 38.92
CA ASN A 322 -37.51 -0.32 39.98
C ASN A 322 -38.65 0.58 39.42
N ALA A 323 -39.76 0.70 40.16
CA ALA A 323 -40.95 1.43 39.72
C ALA A 323 -40.68 2.92 39.35
N ALA A 324 -39.69 3.55 40.00
CA ALA A 324 -39.28 4.93 39.71
C ALA A 324 -38.58 5.07 38.35
N SER A 325 -37.71 4.11 38.00
CA SER A 325 -36.99 4.08 36.73
C SER A 325 -37.89 3.67 35.56
N HIS A 326 -38.86 2.77 35.81
CA HIS A 326 -39.90 2.43 34.83
C HIS A 326 -40.77 3.66 34.48
N LYS A 327 -41.18 4.45 35.48
CA LYS A 327 -41.93 5.71 35.26
C LYS A 327 -41.12 6.74 34.46
N ALA A 328 -39.80 6.81 34.68
CA ALA A 328 -38.91 7.68 33.92
C ALA A 328 -38.73 7.23 32.45
N LEU A 329 -38.67 5.92 32.19
CA LEU A 329 -38.56 5.34 30.84
C LEU A 329 -39.84 5.59 30.02
N VAL A 330 -41.02 5.37 30.62
CA VAL A 330 -42.33 5.60 29.98
C VAL A 330 -42.55 7.08 29.67
N ASN A 331 -42.18 7.98 30.58
CA ASN A 331 -42.29 9.42 30.34
C ASN A 331 -41.35 9.93 29.23
N LYS A 332 -40.28 9.19 28.90
CA LYS A 332 -39.33 9.52 27.82
C LYS A 332 -39.56 8.72 26.53
N ARG A 333 -40.71 8.05 26.38
CA ARG A 333 -41.05 7.23 25.19
C ARG A 333 -39.96 6.21 24.81
N GLY A 334 -39.25 5.64 25.79
CA GLY A 334 -38.26 4.59 25.55
C GLY A 334 -36.83 5.06 25.22
N GLU A 335 -36.55 6.37 25.18
CA GLU A 335 -35.17 6.86 25.04
C GLU A 335 -34.45 6.88 26.39
N SER A 336 -33.57 5.90 26.62
CA SER A 336 -32.62 5.92 27.74
C SER A 336 -31.54 6.96 27.48
N GLY A 337 -31.34 7.89 28.43
CA GLY A 337 -30.34 8.95 28.33
C GLY A 337 -28.89 8.45 28.24
N PRO A 338 -27.93 9.32 27.89
CA PRO A 338 -26.63 8.97 27.29
C PRO A 338 -25.62 8.22 28.19
N ASN A 339 -26.02 7.76 29.38
CA ASN A 339 -25.10 7.12 30.35
C ASN A 339 -25.47 5.68 30.73
N SER A 340 -26.45 5.04 30.10
CA SER A 340 -26.56 3.58 30.17
C SER A 340 -25.83 2.96 28.98
N LYS A 341 -24.59 2.51 29.20
CA LYS A 341 -23.84 1.71 28.22
C LYS A 341 -24.63 0.43 27.92
N CYS A 342 -25.05 0.27 26.66
CA CYS A 342 -25.46 -1.00 26.08
C CYS A 342 -24.25 -1.89 25.83
#